data_AF-A0A2E3WSN8-F1
#
_entry.id   AF-A0A2E3WSN8-F1
#
_cell.length_a   1.000
_cell.length_b   1.000
_cell.length_c   1.000
_cell.angle_alpha   90.00
_cell.angle_beta   90.00
_cell.angle_gamma   90.00
#
_symmetry.space_group_name_H-M   'P 1'
#
loop_
_entity.id
_entity.type
_entity.pdbx_description
1 polymer ?
#
loop_
_entity_poly.entity_id
_entity_poly.type
_entity_poly.pdbx_seq_one_letter_code
_entity_poly.pdbx_strand_id
1 'polypeptide(L)' 'MKKNKILNKIGFMQGRLSPIYKNKIQSFPWMHWRQELDKSKKLNINIIEWTLDHPNLLKNPIILNTDKTFKLIKKKKNKN' A
#
# COMPACT_ATOMS: atom_id res chain seq x y z
N MET A 1 -30.39 12.83 4.80
CA MET A 1 -29.29 13.82 4.95
C MET A 1 -28.62 14.05 3.59
N LYS A 2 -28.54 15.30 3.10
CA LYS A 2 -27.78 15.59 1.86
C LYS A 2 -26.28 15.46 2.15
N LYS A 3 -25.60 14.50 1.52
CA LYS A 3 -24.15 14.36 1.61
C LYS A 3 -23.49 15.62 1.05
N ASN A 4 -22.61 16.24 1.83
CA ASN A 4 -21.92 17.46 1.46
C ASN A 4 -20.94 17.17 0.31
N LYS A 5 -21.10 17.82 -0.85
CA LYS A 5 -20.37 17.50 -2.10
C LYS A 5 -18.84 17.62 -1.95
N ILE A 6 -18.39 18.44 -1.00
CA ILE A 6 -16.97 18.60 -0.63
C ILE A 6 -16.45 17.35 0.11
N LEU A 7 -17.22 16.81 1.05
CA LEU A 7 -16.81 15.62 1.83
C LEU A 7 -16.60 14.38 0.94
N ASN A 8 -17.33 14.28 -0.18
CA ASN A 8 -17.15 13.19 -1.15
C ASN A 8 -15.80 13.23 -1.89
N LYS A 9 -15.03 14.32 -1.76
CA LYS A 9 -13.71 14.48 -2.38
C LYS A 9 -12.55 14.30 -1.39
N ILE A 10 -12.84 14.12 -0.11
CA ILE A 10 -11.82 14.00 0.94
C ILE A 10 -11.62 12.51 1.22
N GLY A 11 -10.41 12.01 0.93
CA GLY A 11 -9.94 10.72 1.38
C GLY A 11 -9.11 10.86 2.66
N PHE A 12 -9.06 9.81 3.47
CA PHE A 12 -8.11 9.71 4.58
C PHE A 12 -7.26 8.45 4.37
N MET A 13 -5.98 8.52 4.72
CA MET A 13 -5.10 7.37 4.69
C MET A 13 -5.37 6.50 5.92
N GLN A 14 -5.70 5.22 5.69
CA GLN A 14 -6.00 4.28 6.76
C GLN A 14 -4.79 3.39 7.08
N GLY A 15 -4.01 3.78 8.08
CA GLY A 15 -3.05 2.94 8.80
C GLY A 15 -2.07 2.11 7.94
N ARG A 16 -1.58 1.02 8.52
CA ARG A 16 -0.68 0.05 7.88
C ARG A 16 -0.89 -1.35 8.46
N LEU A 17 -0.55 -2.38 7.70
CA LEU A 17 -0.66 -3.78 8.13
C LEU A 17 0.68 -4.38 8.58
N SER A 18 1.73 -3.56 8.65
CA SER A 18 3.10 -3.93 9.02
C SER A 18 3.63 -3.07 10.18
N PRO A 19 4.67 -3.52 10.92
CA PRO A 19 5.30 -2.71 11.96
C PRO A 19 5.87 -1.41 11.43
N ILE A 20 5.93 -0.37 12.28
CA ILE A 20 6.49 0.94 11.93
C ILE A 20 7.89 0.81 11.33
N TYR A 21 8.15 1.52 10.22
CA TYR A 21 9.44 1.56 9.54
C TYR A 21 10.12 2.90 9.83
N LYS A 22 11.37 2.86 10.31
CA LYS A 22 12.19 4.05 10.65
C LYS A 22 11.47 5.07 11.54
N ASN A 23 10.66 4.61 12.48
CA ASN A 23 9.88 5.46 13.38
C ASN A 23 8.94 6.47 12.68
N LYS A 24 8.56 6.21 11.42
CA LYS A 24 7.65 7.07 10.65
C LYS A 24 6.24 6.48 10.63
N ILE A 25 5.25 7.31 10.95
CA ILE A 25 3.83 6.96 10.85
C ILE A 25 3.48 6.57 9.40
N GLN A 26 3.95 7.35 8.42
CA GLN A 26 3.82 7.06 7.00
C GLN A 26 5.19 6.91 6.34
N SER A 27 5.39 5.77 5.68
CA SER A 27 6.57 5.46 4.87
C SER A 27 6.32 4.19 4.08
N PHE A 28 7.08 3.99 3.00
CA PHE A 28 7.04 2.74 2.27
C PHE A 28 7.54 1.58 3.17
N PRO A 29 6.79 0.47 3.31
CA PRO A 29 7.17 -0.64 4.17
C PRO A 29 8.22 -1.54 3.48
N TRP A 30 9.44 -1.05 3.28
CA TRP A 30 10.49 -1.71 2.50
C TRP A 30 10.68 -3.20 2.79
N MET A 31 10.71 -3.58 4.07
CA MET A 31 10.91 -4.98 4.49
C MET A 31 9.62 -5.82 4.47
N HIS A 32 8.45 -5.16 4.42
CA HIS A 32 7.17 -5.78 4.72
C HIS A 32 6.06 -5.59 3.67
N TRP A 33 6.29 -4.84 2.59
CA TRP A 33 5.28 -4.53 1.58
C TRP A 33 4.61 -5.78 0.98
N ARG A 34 5.38 -6.85 0.74
CA ARG A 34 4.83 -8.12 0.24
C ARG A 34 3.92 -8.82 1.24
N GLN A 35 4.22 -8.68 2.54
CA GLN A 35 3.44 -9.31 3.60
C GLN A 35 2.15 -8.53 3.86
N GLU A 36 2.14 -7.22 3.62
CA GLU A 36 0.89 -6.44 3.66
C GLU A 36 -0.13 -6.93 2.63
N LEU A 37 0.31 -7.35 1.44
CA LEU A 37 -0.57 -7.99 0.44
C LEU A 37 -1.19 -9.30 0.94
N ASP A 38 -0.47 -10.08 1.74
CA ASP A 38 -0.97 -11.33 2.29
C ASP A 38 -1.91 -11.08 3.48
N LYS A 39 -1.55 -10.13 4.35
CA LYS A 39 -2.39 -9.71 5.48
C LYS A 39 -3.69 -9.07 5.01
N SER A 40 -3.64 -8.20 4.00
CA SER A 40 -4.85 -7.55 3.49
C SER A 40 -5.85 -8.57 2.97
N LYS A 41 -5.38 -9.62 2.28
CA LYS A 41 -6.24 -10.72 1.83
C LYS A 41 -6.84 -11.51 2.98
N LYS A 42 -6.06 -11.85 4.01
CA LYS A 42 -6.58 -12.51 5.22
C LYS A 42 -7.64 -11.67 5.95
N LEU A 43 -7.52 -10.35 5.90
CA LEU A 43 -8.41 -9.40 6.55
C LEU A 43 -9.54 -8.90 5.65
N ASN A 44 -9.67 -9.42 4.42
CA ASN A 44 -10.63 -8.96 3.42
C ASN A 44 -10.55 -7.44 3.11
N ILE A 45 -9.34 -6.87 3.18
CA ILE A 45 -9.04 -5.48 2.82
C ILE A 45 -8.63 -5.44 1.35
N ASN A 46 -9.45 -4.77 0.55
CA ASN A 46 -9.34 -4.77 -0.92
C ASN A 46 -8.49 -3.64 -1.49
N ILE A 47 -8.16 -2.63 -0.68
CA ILE A 47 -7.41 -1.45 -1.08
C ILE A 47 -6.21 -1.31 -0.16
N ILE A 48 -5.03 -1.18 -0.74
CA ILE A 48 -3.80 -0.81 -0.04
C ILE A 48 -3.29 0.47 -0.68
N GLU A 49 -2.94 1.45 0.15
CA GLU A 49 -2.23 2.64 -0.26
C GLU A 49 -0.83 2.61 0.36
N TRP A 50 0.19 2.94 -0.45
CA TRP A 50 1.56 3.05 0.01
C TRP A 50 2.10 4.45 -0.29
N THR A 51 2.71 5.06 0.73
CA THR A 51 3.50 6.27 0.55
C THR A 51 4.80 5.92 -0.16
N LEU A 52 5.18 6.70 -1.17
CA LEU A 52 6.49 6.62 -1.80
C LEU A 52 7.38 7.75 -1.24
N ASP A 53 8.35 7.37 -0.42
CA ASP A 53 9.28 8.32 0.20
C ASP A 53 10.32 8.83 -0.83
N HIS A 54 10.64 10.14 -0.82
CA HIS A 54 11.68 10.72 -1.69
C HIS A 54 13.05 10.01 -1.55
N PRO A 55 13.55 9.72 -0.33
CA PRO A 55 14.78 8.94 -0.18
C PRO A 55 14.63 7.53 -0.77
N ASN A 56 15.49 7.18 -1.72
CA ASN A 56 15.49 5.89 -2.42
C ASN A 56 14.25 5.62 -3.28
N LEU A 57 13.50 6.65 -3.71
CA LEU A 57 12.33 6.51 -4.57
C LEU A 57 12.61 5.63 -5.81
N LEU A 58 13.72 5.88 -6.51
CA LEU A 58 14.13 5.12 -7.70
C LEU A 58 14.50 3.66 -7.37
N LYS A 59 14.84 3.35 -6.12
CA LYS A 59 15.12 1.97 -5.68
C LYS A 59 13.85 1.25 -5.22
N ASN A 60 12.71 1.96 -5.13
CA ASN A 60 11.46 1.35 -4.69
C ASN A 60 11.11 0.20 -5.63
N PRO A 61 10.79 -1.01 -5.14
CA PRO A 61 10.50 -2.15 -6.02
C PRO A 61 9.36 -1.89 -7.02
N ILE A 62 8.44 -0.99 -6.69
CA ILE A 62 7.34 -0.56 -7.56
C ILE A 62 7.86 0.29 -8.73
N ILE A 63 8.89 1.10 -8.51
CA ILE A 63 9.49 1.99 -9.51
C ILE A 63 10.61 1.29 -10.29
N LEU A 64 11.53 0.64 -9.58
CA LEU A 64 12.72 0.01 -10.13
C LEU A 64 12.38 -1.17 -11.07
N ASN A 65 11.34 -1.93 -10.72
CA ASN A 65 10.97 -3.16 -11.43
C ASN A 65 9.44 -3.26 -11.58
N THR A 66 8.82 -2.22 -12.12
CA THR A 66 7.36 -2.06 -12.22
C THR A 66 6.66 -3.31 -12.74
N ASP A 67 7.08 -3.84 -13.89
CA ASP A 67 6.43 -5.01 -14.51
C ASP A 67 6.50 -6.27 -13.64
N LYS A 68 7.67 -6.53 -13.04
CA LYS A 68 7.87 -7.68 -12.16
C LYS A 68 7.04 -7.55 -10.90
N THR A 69 7.01 -6.37 -10.30
CA THR A 69 6.24 -6.07 -9.10
C THR A 69 4.74 -6.17 -9.38
N PHE A 70 4.27 -5.65 -10.52
CA PHE A 70 2.88 -5.76 -10.94
C PHE A 70 2.45 -7.21 -11.17
N LYS A 71 3.27 -8.02 -11.86
CA LYS A 71 3.03 -9.46 -12.03
C LYS A 71 2.94 -10.18 -10.68
N LEU A 72 3.79 -9.83 -9.71
CA LEU A 72 3.75 -10.40 -8.37
C LEU A 72 2.47 -10.04 -7.61
N ILE A 73 2.05 -8.76 -7.66
CA ILE A 73 0.82 -8.28 -7.03
C ILE A 73 -0.40 -9.00 -7.64
N LYS A 74 -0.46 -9.09 -8.97
CA LYS A 74 -1.54 -9.79 -9.69
C LYS A 74 -1.59 -11.28 -9.32
N LYS A 75 -0.45 -11.96 -9.26
CA LYS A 75 -0.36 -13.36 -8.81
C LYS A 75 -0.87 -13.54 -7.39
N LYS A 76 -0.52 -12.63 -6.47
CA LYS A 76 -1.03 -12.68 -5.10
C LYS A 76 -2.54 -12.43 -5.07
N LYS A 77 -3.10 -11.54 -5.87
CA LYS A 77 -4.55 -11.32 -5.94
C LYS A 77 -5.35 -12.56 -6.35
N ASN A 78 -4.79 -13.40 -7.22
CA ASN A 78 -5.50 -14.56 -7.82
C ASN A 78 -5.29 -15.90 -7.08
N LYS A 79 -4.50 -15.92 -6.00
CA LYS A 79 -4.30 -17.13 -5.18
C LYS A 79 -5.38 -17.15 -4.09
N ASN A 80 -6.47 -17.86 -4.38
CA ASN A 80 -7.45 -18.35 -3.41
C ASN A 80 -7.16 -19.83 -3.18
#